data_AF-A0A7X9ZVY8-F1
#
_entry.id   AF-A0A7X9ZVY8-F1
#
_cell.length_a   1.000
_cell.length_b   1.000
_cell.length_c   1.000
_cell.angle_alpha   90.00
_cell.angle_beta   90.00
_cell.angle_gamma   90.00
#
_symmetry.space_group_name_H-M   'P 1'
#
loop_
_entity.id
_entity.type
_entity.pdbx_description
1 polymer ?
#
loop_
_entity_poly.entity_id
_entity_poly.type
_entity_poly.pdbx_seq_one_letter_code
_entity_poly.pdbx_strand_id
1 'polypeptide(L)'
;MIETDMSLEAALNAVLLADADALDSKDMQRWLDNYADEENASYFCRSAENSEHGLALGFMYDDCRARLEDRVTFVNDIWVGTFQDYRTRHFVQLTSYHRADTATLEMRSNFSVFMTPKDSGITQVLAAGQYLDSVRQQKNGGLKLLSRRAELDTSVLPRYLVYPI
;
A
#
# COMPACT_ATOMS: atom_id res chain seq x y z
N MET A 1 -14.09 -4.82 -27.34
CA MET A 1 -14.32 -3.64 -26.49
C MET A 1 -14.60 -4.16 -25.10
N ILE A 2 -13.72 -3.88 -24.14
CA ILE A 2 -13.99 -4.19 -22.73
C ILE A 2 -15.00 -3.14 -22.28
N GLU A 3 -16.19 -3.58 -21.89
CA GLU A 3 -17.19 -2.70 -21.32
C GLU A 3 -16.72 -2.36 -19.90
N THR A 4 -16.10 -1.19 -19.74
CA THR A 4 -15.57 -0.74 -18.46
C THR A 4 -16.73 -0.41 -17.54
N ASP A 5 -16.90 -1.17 -16.46
CA ASP A 5 -17.82 -0.83 -15.38
C ASP A 5 -17.28 0.40 -14.64
N MET A 6 -17.72 1.59 -15.06
CA MET A 6 -17.29 2.87 -14.51
C MET A 6 -17.57 2.98 -12.99
N SER A 7 -18.59 2.29 -12.49
CA SER A 7 -18.93 2.31 -11.06
C SER A 7 -17.91 1.53 -10.23
N LEU A 8 -17.47 0.39 -10.75
CA LEU A 8 -16.45 -0.44 -10.15
C LEU A 8 -15.07 0.23 -10.22
N GLU A 9 -14.72 0.82 -11.36
CA GLU A 9 -13.46 1.55 -11.52
C GLU A 9 -13.36 2.72 -10.52
N ALA A 10 -14.44 3.48 -10.34
CA ALA A 10 -14.51 4.55 -9.35
C ALA A 10 -14.34 4.02 -7.91
N ALA A 11 -14.96 2.87 -7.60
CA ALA A 11 -14.83 2.24 -6.28
C ALA A 11 -13.40 1.75 -6.00
N LEU A 12 -12.73 1.16 -6.99
CA LEU A 12 -11.33 0.73 -6.87
C LEU A 12 -10.39 1.92 -6.71
N ASN A 13 -10.59 3.00 -7.48
CA ASN A 13 -9.85 4.24 -7.29
C ASN A 13 -10.07 4.82 -5.89
N ALA A 14 -11.28 4.74 -5.35
CA ALA A 14 -11.56 5.19 -3.98
C ALA A 14 -10.76 4.40 -2.93
N VAL A 15 -10.57 3.09 -3.11
CA VAL A 15 -9.70 2.28 -2.23
C VAL A 15 -8.26 2.77 -2.29
N LEU A 16 -7.71 2.98 -3.50
CA LEU A 16 -6.34 3.49 -3.68
C LEU A 16 -6.12 4.85 -3.03
N LEU A 17 -7.07 5.78 -3.24
CA LEU A 17 -6.99 7.14 -2.70
C LEU A 17 -7.18 7.18 -1.19
N ALA A 18 -8.05 6.33 -0.63
CA ALA A 18 -8.24 6.23 0.82
C ALA A 18 -6.99 5.72 1.53
N ASP A 19 -6.26 4.81 0.90
CA ASP A 19 -5.00 4.27 1.42
C ASP A 19 -3.87 5.28 1.35
N ALA A 20 -3.70 5.94 0.21
CA ALA A 20 -2.76 7.03 0.02
C ALA A 20 -3.00 8.19 1.02
N ASP A 21 -4.25 8.58 1.24
CA ASP A 21 -4.63 9.63 2.17
C ASP A 21 -4.33 9.24 3.63
N ALA A 22 -4.60 7.99 4.01
CA ALA A 22 -4.26 7.48 5.34
C ALA A 22 -2.74 7.54 5.60
N LEU A 23 -1.93 7.11 4.64
CA LEU A 23 -0.46 7.16 4.76
C LEU A 23 0.09 8.59 4.76
N ASP A 24 -0.40 9.46 3.88
CA ASP A 24 0.02 10.86 3.81
C ASP A 24 -0.38 11.68 5.05
N SER A 25 -1.49 11.33 5.69
CA SER A 25 -1.93 11.90 6.96
C SER A 25 -1.33 11.20 8.18
N LYS A 26 -0.60 10.09 7.98
CA LYS A 26 0.00 9.23 9.02
C LYS A 26 -1.02 8.61 9.96
N ASP A 27 -2.25 8.43 9.49
CA ASP A 27 -3.31 7.75 10.21
C ASP A 27 -3.19 6.23 9.97
N MET A 28 -2.35 5.59 10.78
CA MET A 28 -2.08 4.15 10.66
C MET A 28 -3.31 3.28 10.97
N GLN A 29 -4.23 3.77 11.81
CA GLN A 29 -5.47 3.06 12.07
C GLN A 29 -6.35 3.08 10.83
N ARG A 30 -6.49 4.24 10.17
CA ARG A 30 -7.25 4.33 8.92
C ARG A 30 -6.61 3.54 7.78
N TRP A 31 -5.28 3.44 7.75
CA TRP A 31 -4.57 2.55 6.83
C TRP A 31 -4.98 1.10 7.06
N LEU A 32 -4.92 0.61 8.30
CA LEU A 32 -5.33 -0.75 8.66
C LEU A 32 -6.82 -1.00 8.37
N ASP A 33 -7.67 0.00 8.59
CA ASP A 33 -9.10 -0.08 8.31
C ASP A 33 -9.36 -0.28 6.83
N ASN A 34 -8.49 0.15 5.90
CA ASN A 34 -8.65 -0.10 4.47
C ASN A 34 -8.49 -1.59 4.09
N TYR A 35 -7.92 -2.40 4.97
CA TYR A 35 -7.76 -3.85 4.76
C TYR A 35 -9.00 -4.62 5.23
N ALA A 36 -9.22 -5.78 4.61
CA ALA A 36 -10.23 -6.72 5.04
C ALA A 36 -9.89 -7.29 6.42
N ASP A 37 -10.92 -7.54 7.23
CA ASP A 37 -10.79 -8.20 8.53
C ASP A 37 -10.79 -9.73 8.34
N GLU A 38 -9.82 -10.21 7.55
CA GLU A 38 -9.61 -11.62 7.24
C GLU A 38 -8.18 -12.00 7.63
N GLU A 39 -7.98 -13.21 8.18
CA GLU A 39 -6.67 -13.66 8.69
C GLU A 39 -5.54 -13.57 7.64
N ASN A 40 -5.87 -13.82 6.37
CA ASN A 40 -4.95 -13.76 5.24
C ASN A 40 -4.77 -12.35 4.65
N ALA A 41 -5.33 -11.31 5.29
CA ALA A 41 -5.07 -9.94 4.88
C ALA A 41 -3.58 -9.62 5.05
N SER A 42 -2.94 -9.04 4.03
CA SER A 42 -1.48 -8.94 4.00
C SER A 42 -0.94 -7.73 3.26
N TYR A 43 0.27 -7.30 3.65
CA TYR A 43 1.01 -6.22 3.02
C TYR A 43 2.47 -6.63 2.84
N PHE A 44 2.98 -6.45 1.62
CA PHE A 44 4.37 -6.68 1.28
C PHE A 44 4.95 -5.47 0.58
N CYS A 45 6.15 -5.07 0.97
CA CYS A 45 6.94 -4.05 0.27
C CYS A 45 8.28 -4.67 -0.10
N ARG A 46 8.55 -4.82 -1.39
CA ARG A 46 9.71 -5.57 -1.92
C ARG A 46 10.32 -4.84 -3.11
N SER A 47 11.58 -5.10 -3.43
CA SER A 47 12.13 -4.67 -4.71
C SER A 47 11.57 -5.54 -5.84
N ALA A 48 11.32 -4.93 -6.99
CA ALA A 48 10.90 -5.66 -8.19
C ALA A 48 11.91 -6.76 -8.57
N GLU A 49 13.21 -6.47 -8.45
CA GLU A 49 14.31 -7.43 -8.67
C GLU A 49 14.17 -8.70 -7.81
N ASN A 50 13.81 -8.56 -6.52
CA ASN A 50 13.62 -9.72 -5.65
C ASN A 50 12.46 -10.57 -6.15
N SER A 51 11.37 -9.95 -6.59
CA SER A 51 10.21 -10.65 -7.15
C SER A 51 10.51 -11.35 -8.46
N GLU A 52 11.23 -10.69 -9.37
CA GLU A 52 11.67 -11.25 -10.65
C GLU A 52 12.56 -12.49 -10.46
N HIS A 53 13.35 -12.52 -9.39
CA HIS A 53 14.20 -13.66 -9.02
C HIS A 53 13.52 -14.67 -8.07
N GLY A 54 12.25 -14.47 -7.71
CA GLY A 54 11.52 -15.37 -6.80
C GLY A 54 12.03 -15.38 -5.36
N LEU A 55 12.68 -14.30 -4.91
CA LEU A 55 13.22 -14.17 -3.57
C LEU A 55 12.15 -13.66 -2.60
N ALA A 56 11.95 -14.37 -1.48
CA ALA A 56 11.06 -13.96 -0.41
C ALA A 56 11.70 -12.92 0.53
N LEU A 57 12.22 -11.83 -0.05
CA LEU A 57 12.91 -10.75 0.68
C LEU A 57 12.20 -9.42 0.42
N GLY A 58 11.86 -8.72 1.50
CA GLY A 58 11.15 -7.43 1.44
C GLY A 58 11.63 -6.45 2.51
N PHE A 59 11.35 -5.17 2.26
CA PHE A 59 11.45 -4.11 3.26
C PHE A 59 10.37 -4.25 4.33
N MET A 60 9.18 -4.72 3.93
CA MET A 60 8.07 -5.05 4.84
C MET A 60 7.43 -6.37 4.41
N TYR A 61 7.05 -7.19 5.39
CA TYR A 61 6.56 -8.55 5.18
C TYR A 61 5.51 -8.91 6.23
N ASP A 62 4.34 -8.28 6.11
CA ASP A 62 3.20 -8.46 7.00
C ASP A 62 2.23 -9.46 6.35
N ASP A 63 2.48 -10.75 6.57
CA ASP A 63 1.87 -11.87 5.86
C ASP A 63 0.51 -12.31 6.39
N CYS A 64 0.00 -11.66 7.44
CA CYS A 64 -1.33 -11.90 8.00
C CYS A 64 -1.88 -10.65 8.70
N ARG A 65 -3.19 -10.69 9.02
CA ARG A 65 -3.90 -9.57 9.68
C ARG A 65 -3.23 -9.12 10.98
N ALA A 66 -2.81 -10.07 11.82
CA ALA A 66 -2.16 -9.77 13.08
C ALA A 66 -0.84 -8.99 12.88
N ARG A 67 -0.10 -9.23 11.80
CA ARG A 67 1.10 -8.45 11.49
C ARG A 67 0.80 -7.03 10.99
N LEU A 68 -0.32 -6.84 10.30
CA LEU A 68 -0.79 -5.50 9.94
C LEU A 68 -1.13 -4.70 11.21
N GLU A 69 -1.79 -5.35 12.17
CA GLU A 69 -2.09 -4.77 13.49
C GLU A 69 -0.81 -4.44 14.27
N ASP A 70 0.15 -5.37 14.33
CA ASP A 70 1.45 -5.14 14.94
C ASP A 70 2.15 -3.93 14.31
N ARG A 71 2.08 -3.77 12.97
CA ARG A 71 2.67 -2.61 12.28
C ARG A 71 2.07 -1.29 12.74
N VAL A 72 0.76 -1.22 12.94
CA VAL A 72 0.11 -0.02 13.49
C VAL A 72 0.68 0.31 14.85
N THR A 73 0.78 -0.67 15.74
CA THR A 73 1.38 -0.51 17.08
C THR A 73 2.86 -0.11 17.00
N PHE A 74 3.64 -0.72 16.11
CA PHE A 74 5.05 -0.37 15.92
C PHE A 74 5.22 1.10 15.54
N VAL A 75 4.45 1.59 14.58
CA VAL A 75 4.55 2.98 14.11
C VAL A 75 4.03 3.97 15.16
N ASN A 76 2.89 3.67 15.79
CA ASN A 76 2.21 4.61 16.69
C ASN A 76 2.75 4.64 18.12
N ASP A 77 3.30 3.53 18.61
CA ASP A 77 3.66 3.40 20.02
C ASP A 77 5.15 3.16 20.23
N ILE A 78 5.79 2.40 19.35
CA ILE A 78 7.19 1.95 19.55
C ILE A 78 8.17 2.91 18.89
N TRP A 79 7.89 3.34 17.66
CA TRP A 79 8.81 4.17 16.89
C TRP A 79 8.68 5.66 17.19
N VAL A 80 7.60 6.10 17.82
CA VAL A 80 7.40 7.52 18.15
C VAL A 80 8.59 8.10 18.89
N GLY A 81 9.17 9.16 18.33
CA GLY A 81 10.33 9.85 18.88
C GLY A 81 11.69 9.18 18.65
N THR A 82 11.74 8.01 18.02
CA THR A 82 12.99 7.26 17.76
C THR A 82 13.49 7.33 16.32
N PHE A 83 12.72 7.93 15.41
CA PHE A 83 13.11 8.16 14.03
C PHE A 83 13.06 9.65 13.67
N GLN A 84 13.85 10.03 12.66
CA GLN A 84 13.72 11.33 12.04
C GLN A 84 12.53 11.31 11.07
N ASP A 85 11.53 12.11 11.41
CA ASP A 85 10.26 12.12 10.71
C ASP A 85 10.31 12.84 9.35
N TYR A 86 9.47 12.41 8.42
CA TYR A 86 9.33 12.94 7.07
C TYR A 86 7.86 12.95 6.65
N ARG A 87 7.49 13.87 5.77
CA ARG A 87 6.17 13.87 5.11
C ARG A 87 6.23 12.97 3.88
N THR A 88 5.13 12.33 3.53
CA THR A 88 4.96 11.63 2.26
C THR A 88 3.95 12.34 1.39
N ARG A 89 4.02 12.07 0.08
CA ARG A 89 2.96 12.37 -0.88
C ARG A 89 2.85 11.25 -1.88
N HIS A 90 1.73 10.53 -1.87
CA HIS A 90 1.48 9.42 -2.78
C HIS A 90 0.79 9.93 -4.06
N PHE A 91 1.32 9.54 -5.21
CA PHE A 91 0.67 9.67 -6.51
C PHE A 91 0.38 8.27 -7.00
N VAL A 92 -0.90 7.93 -7.13
CA VAL A 92 -1.37 6.59 -7.50
C VAL A 92 -2.24 6.67 -8.75
N GLN A 93 -2.12 5.65 -9.60
CA GLN A 93 -2.90 5.56 -10.83
C GLN A 93 -3.31 4.11 -11.06
N LEU A 94 -4.61 3.84 -11.09
CA LEU A 94 -5.14 2.54 -11.51
C LEU A 94 -4.77 2.27 -12.98
N THR A 95 -4.14 1.14 -13.26
CA THR A 95 -3.68 0.77 -14.61
C THR A 95 -4.49 -0.36 -15.22
N SER A 96 -4.92 -1.32 -14.39
CA SER A 96 -5.78 -2.42 -14.82
C SER A 96 -6.51 -3.02 -13.64
N TYR A 97 -7.66 -3.62 -13.91
CA TYR A 97 -8.37 -4.43 -12.95
C TYR A 97 -9.16 -5.53 -13.65
N HIS A 98 -9.41 -6.62 -12.94
CA HIS A 98 -10.33 -7.66 -13.38
C HIS A 98 -10.92 -8.39 -12.17
N ARG A 99 -12.02 -9.10 -12.39
CA ARG A 99 -12.64 -9.92 -11.36
C ARG A 99 -11.99 -11.31 -11.39
N ALA A 100 -11.37 -11.70 -10.28
CA ALA A 100 -10.72 -13.01 -10.14
C ALA A 100 -11.73 -14.09 -9.77
N ASP A 101 -12.67 -13.77 -8.89
CA ASP A 101 -13.77 -14.66 -8.50
C ASP A 101 -15.03 -13.86 -8.10
N THR A 102 -16.03 -14.54 -7.52
CA THR A 102 -17.29 -13.91 -7.10
C THR A 102 -17.14 -12.74 -6.13
N ALA A 103 -16.14 -12.78 -5.23
CA ALA A 103 -15.92 -11.79 -4.19
C ALA A 103 -14.56 -11.07 -4.31
N THR A 104 -13.64 -11.56 -5.14
CA THR A 104 -12.29 -11.02 -5.24
C THR A 104 -12.06 -10.33 -6.58
N LEU A 105 -11.48 -9.14 -6.53
CA LEU A 105 -10.91 -8.44 -7.68
C LEU A 105 -9.40 -8.41 -7.56
N GLU A 106 -8.73 -8.38 -8.70
CA GLU A 106 -7.33 -8.04 -8.80
C GLU A 106 -7.20 -6.69 -9.48
N MET A 107 -6.37 -5.81 -8.93
CA MET A 107 -6.04 -4.54 -9.54
C MET A 107 -4.54 -4.29 -9.53
N ARG A 108 -4.09 -3.55 -10.55
CA ARG A 108 -2.73 -3.05 -10.63
C ARG A 108 -2.77 -1.55 -10.72
N SER A 109 -1.82 -0.92 -10.04
CA SER A 109 -1.70 0.53 -10.00
C SER A 109 -0.24 0.92 -9.98
N ASN A 110 0.11 1.98 -10.70
CA ASN A 110 1.43 2.58 -10.55
C ASN A 110 1.42 3.51 -9.35
N PHE A 111 2.57 3.65 -8.69
CA PHE A 111 2.76 4.63 -7.64
C PHE A 111 4.09 5.36 -7.76
N SER A 112 4.10 6.59 -7.25
CA SER A 112 5.30 7.29 -6.85
C SER A 112 5.05 7.98 -5.52
N VAL A 113 5.98 7.81 -4.59
CA VAL A 113 5.94 8.42 -3.27
C VAL A 113 7.07 9.40 -3.16
N PHE A 114 6.71 10.67 -2.94
CA PHE A 114 7.67 11.71 -2.61
C PHE A 114 7.79 11.81 -1.10
N MET A 115 8.99 12.11 -0.62
CA MET A 115 9.22 12.43 0.77
C MET A 115 9.81 13.82 0.94
N THR A 116 9.41 14.49 2.02
CA THR A 116 10.02 15.74 2.48
C THR A 116 10.49 15.55 3.93
N PRO A 117 11.79 15.34 4.16
CA PRO A 117 12.38 15.31 5.49
C PRO A 117 12.09 16.56 6.31
N LYS A 118 11.86 16.43 7.63
CA LYS A 118 11.68 17.61 8.50
C LYS A 118 12.95 18.45 8.66
N ASP A 119 14.11 17.82 8.62
CA ASP A 119 15.42 18.45 8.82
C ASP A 119 15.90 19.19 7.57
N SER A 120 15.82 18.59 6.38
CA SER A 120 16.26 19.23 5.13
C SER A 120 15.18 20.08 4.46
N GLY A 121 13.90 19.67 4.56
CA GLY A 121 12.79 20.30 3.83
C GLY A 121 12.83 20.10 2.31
N ILE A 122 13.78 19.33 1.78
CA ILE A 122 13.94 19.09 0.33
C ILE A 122 13.13 17.87 -0.08
N THR A 123 12.19 18.06 -1.00
CA THR A 123 11.38 16.98 -1.54
C THR A 123 12.18 16.15 -2.55
N GLN A 124 12.11 14.82 -2.42
CA GLN A 124 12.70 13.88 -3.36
C GLN A 124 11.82 12.64 -3.51
N VAL A 125 12.04 11.84 -4.55
CA VAL A 125 11.38 10.54 -4.69
C VAL A 125 11.90 9.59 -3.60
N LEU A 126 11.00 9.09 -2.76
CA LEU A 126 11.30 8.02 -1.81
C LEU A 126 11.28 6.66 -2.50
N ALA A 127 10.20 6.38 -3.23
CA ALA A 127 10.00 5.13 -3.95
C ALA A 127 9.07 5.33 -5.14
N ALA A 128 9.26 4.52 -6.18
CA ALA A 128 8.34 4.38 -7.29
C ALA A 128 8.23 2.89 -7.67
N GLY A 129 7.09 2.52 -8.24
CA GLY A 129 6.83 1.14 -8.65
C GLY A 129 5.35 0.89 -8.91
N GLN A 130 4.91 -0.33 -8.61
CA GLN A 130 3.52 -0.74 -8.79
C GLN A 130 2.96 -1.48 -7.57
N TYR A 131 1.67 -1.31 -7.33
CA TYR A 131 0.90 -2.19 -6.46
C TYR A 131 0.28 -3.32 -7.28
N LEU A 132 0.39 -4.53 -6.74
CA LEU A 132 -0.34 -5.71 -7.19
C LEU A 132 -1.31 -6.09 -6.06
N ASP A 133 -2.55 -5.64 -6.20
CA ASP A 133 -3.55 -5.72 -5.14
C ASP A 133 -4.59 -6.80 -5.42
N SER A 134 -4.93 -7.53 -4.37
CA SER A 134 -6.18 -8.30 -4.28
C SER A 134 -7.16 -7.51 -3.43
N VAL A 135 -8.36 -7.28 -3.94
CA VAL A 135 -9.41 -6.49 -3.29
C VAL A 135 -10.61 -7.38 -3.02
N ARG A 136 -11.06 -7.40 -1.77
CA ARG A 136 -12.26 -8.13 -1.36
C ARG A 136 -13.49 -7.25 -1.44
N GLN A 137 -14.51 -7.73 -2.14
CA GLN A 137 -15.86 -7.21 -2.08
C GLN A 137 -16.57 -7.78 -0.83
N GLN A 138 -16.88 -6.89 0.10
CA GLN A 138 -17.56 -7.19 1.35
C GLN A 138 -19.04 -7.47 1.11
N LYS A 139 -19.70 -8.13 2.08
CA LYS A 139 -21.15 -8.46 1.99
C LYS A 139 -22.04 -7.23 1.84
N ASN A 140 -21.61 -6.07 2.34
CA ASN A 140 -22.31 -4.80 2.22
C ASN A 140 -22.03 -4.08 0.88
N GLY A 141 -21.28 -4.69 -0.03
CA GLY A 141 -20.89 -4.12 -1.32
C GLY A 141 -19.64 -3.25 -1.29
N GLY A 142 -19.09 -2.93 -0.11
CA GLY A 142 -17.85 -2.16 0.02
C GLY A 142 -16.62 -2.94 -0.44
N LEU A 143 -15.56 -2.23 -0.83
CA LEU A 143 -14.29 -2.81 -1.23
C LEU A 143 -13.23 -2.57 -0.14
N LYS A 144 -12.42 -3.59 0.15
CA LYS A 144 -11.27 -3.52 1.07
C LYS A 144 -10.08 -4.23 0.46
N LEU A 145 -8.87 -3.77 0.75
CA LEU A 145 -7.65 -4.48 0.38
C LEU A 145 -7.61 -5.83 1.10
N LEU A 146 -7.52 -6.93 0.36
CA LEU A 146 -7.20 -8.22 0.94
C LEU A 146 -5.68 -8.36 1.04
N SER A 147 -4.98 -8.15 -0.07
CA SER A 147 -3.52 -8.18 -0.07
C SER A 147 -2.98 -7.06 -0.95
N ARG A 148 -1.92 -6.41 -0.51
CA ARG A 148 -1.14 -5.48 -1.33
C ARG A 148 0.30 -5.96 -1.42
N ARG A 149 0.82 -6.02 -2.64
CA ARG A 149 2.26 -6.11 -2.90
C ARG A 149 2.73 -4.83 -3.56
N ALA A 150 3.46 -4.00 -2.82
CA ALA A 150 4.21 -2.88 -3.36
C ALA A 150 5.55 -3.39 -3.91
N GLU A 151 5.67 -3.40 -5.23
CA GLU A 151 6.89 -3.79 -5.94
C GLU A 151 7.63 -2.52 -6.36
N LEU A 152 8.79 -2.29 -5.75
CA LEU A 152 9.57 -1.07 -5.91
C LEU A 152 10.59 -1.22 -7.03
N ASP A 153 10.53 -0.32 -8.01
CA ASP A 153 11.60 -0.12 -8.99
C ASP A 153 12.79 0.61 -8.34
N THR A 154 12.51 1.41 -7.31
CA THR A 154 13.53 2.07 -6.48
C THR A 154 14.20 1.05 -5.54
N SER A 155 15.22 0.34 -6.04
CA SER A 155 15.92 -0.71 -5.29
C SER A 155 16.78 -0.18 -4.14
N VAL A 156 17.31 1.04 -4.26
CA VAL A 156 18.05 1.73 -3.20
C VAL A 156 17.25 2.93 -2.74
N LEU A 157 16.65 2.81 -1.55
CA LEU A 157 15.87 3.88 -0.97
C LEU A 157 16.76 4.99 -0.40
N PRO A 158 16.43 6.27 -0.60
CA PRO A 158 17.20 7.38 -0.03
C PRO A 158 16.98 7.56 1.49
N ARG A 159 16.06 6.79 2.09
CA ARG A 159 15.71 6.78 3.51
C ARG A 159 15.22 5.40 3.91
N TYR A 160 15.31 5.08 5.21
CA TYR A 160 14.56 3.96 5.79
C TYR A 160 13.04 4.19 5.67
N LEU A 161 12.27 3.10 5.59
CA LEU A 161 10.81 3.15 5.57
C LEU A 161 10.25 2.98 6.98
N VAL A 162 9.60 4.03 7.48
CA VAL A 162 8.80 3.99 8.72
C VAL A 162 7.37 3.58 8.39
N TYR A 163 6.78 4.26 7.41
CA TYR A 163 5.41 4.04 7.00
C TYR A 163 5.35 3.04 5.84
N PRO A 164 4.26 2.27 5.70
CA PRO A 164 3.93 1.61 4.45
C PRO A 164 3.99 2.59 3.27
N ILE A 165 4.21 2.01 2.11
CA ILE A 165 4.23 2.65 0.79
C ILE A 165 3.02 2.19 0.01
#